data_AF-A0A9W9FT65-F1
#
_entry.id   AF-A0A9W9FT65-F1
#
_cell.length_a   1.000
_cell.length_b   1.000
_cell.length_c   1.000
_cell.angle_alpha   90.00
_cell.angle_beta   90.00
_cell.angle_gamma   90.00
#
_symmetry.space_group_name_H-M   'P 1'
#
loop_
_entity.id
_entity.type
_entity.pdbx_description
1 polymer ?
#
loop_
_entity_poly.entity_id
_entity_poly.type
_entity_poly.pdbx_seq_one_letter_code
_entity_poly.pdbx_strand_id
1 'polypeptide(L)'
;MHLMEPLDSNPTLKRASQPTLWNTDLHMGNIYVDPEECSKIVSLIDFQSIMVLPAFLQAQWPVFLKPPQGYDYVKGLVQSSQRLPDDFDSLDEECKSAALQQWDQAKLAKAYEVSNYLEDRAAHNAMNIPRL
;
A
#
# COMPACT_ATOMS: atom_id res chain seq x y z
N MET A 1 -18.65 -18.98 -21.53
CA MET A 1 -17.26 -19.32 -21.13
C MET A 1 -16.21 -18.52 -21.93
N HIS A 2 -16.54 -17.33 -22.49
CA HIS A 2 -15.64 -16.56 -23.35
C HIS A 2 -14.75 -15.53 -22.63
N LEU A 3 -14.90 -15.36 -21.31
CA LEU A 3 -14.14 -14.37 -20.54
C LEU A 3 -12.79 -14.91 -20.04
N MET A 4 -12.66 -16.22 -19.84
CA MET A 4 -11.44 -16.81 -19.27
C MET A 4 -10.26 -16.77 -20.24
N GLU A 5 -10.51 -16.97 -21.53
CA GLU A 5 -9.46 -17.01 -22.56
C GLU A 5 -8.74 -15.65 -22.73
N PRO A 6 -9.44 -14.50 -22.75
CA PRO A 6 -8.79 -13.19 -22.68
C PRO A 6 -8.05 -12.91 -21.37
N LEU A 7 -8.53 -13.44 -20.23
CA LEU A 7 -7.87 -13.25 -18.93
C LEU A 7 -6.57 -14.06 -18.85
N ASP A 8 -6.59 -15.31 -19.30
CA ASP A 8 -5.44 -16.21 -19.31
C ASP A 8 -4.34 -15.78 -20.30
N SER A 9 -4.74 -15.17 -21.42
CA SER A 9 -3.80 -14.64 -22.42
C SER A 9 -3.22 -13.28 -22.03
N ASN A 10 -3.75 -12.59 -21.01
CA ASN A 10 -3.24 -11.31 -20.57
C ASN A 10 -1.89 -11.49 -19.82
N PRO A 11 -0.77 -10.97 -20.35
CA PRO A 11 0.55 -11.22 -19.78
C PRO A 11 0.74 -10.59 -18.39
N THR A 12 0.03 -9.49 -18.11
CA THR A 12 0.07 -8.81 -16.80
C THR A 12 -0.64 -9.66 -15.75
N LEU A 13 -1.86 -10.12 -16.05
CA LEU A 13 -2.62 -10.99 -15.14
C LEU A 13 -1.89 -12.31 -14.91
N LYS A 14 -1.37 -12.93 -15.98
CA LYS A 14 -0.62 -14.19 -15.87
C LYS A 14 0.59 -14.09 -14.95
N ARG A 15 1.34 -12.97 -15.00
CA ARG A 15 2.48 -12.74 -14.11
C ARG A 15 2.07 -12.59 -12.65
N ALA A 16 0.94 -11.94 -12.40
CA ALA A 16 0.39 -11.75 -11.06
C ALA A 16 -0.55 -12.88 -10.59
N SER A 17 -0.66 -13.97 -11.36
CA SER A 17 -1.54 -15.10 -11.05
C SER A 17 -0.85 -16.21 -10.25
N GLN A 18 0.39 -16.00 -9.82
CA GLN A 18 1.12 -16.99 -9.02
C GLN A 18 0.37 -17.25 -7.71
N PRO A 19 0.22 -18.52 -7.31
CA PRO A 19 -0.31 -18.88 -6.00
C PRO A 19 0.53 -18.21 -4.91
N THR A 20 -0.06 -17.25 -4.22
CA THR A 20 0.64 -16.40 -3.26
C THR A 20 -0.07 -16.51 -1.91
N LEU A 21 0.71 -16.66 -0.84
CA LEU A 21 0.21 -16.53 0.52
C LEU A 21 0.35 -15.05 0.92
N TRP A 22 -0.76 -14.35 1.19
CA TRP A 22 -0.73 -12.91 1.50
C TRP A 22 -1.59 -12.58 2.72
N ASN A 23 -1.03 -11.85 3.69
CA ASN A 23 -1.82 -11.34 4.82
C ASN A 23 -2.62 -10.10 4.40
N THR A 24 -3.92 -10.29 4.17
CA THR A 24 -4.83 -9.20 3.78
C THR A 24 -5.22 -8.29 4.93
N ASP A 25 -5.05 -8.70 6.19
CA ASP A 25 -5.47 -7.94 7.37
C ASP A 25 -4.28 -7.42 8.19
N LEU A 26 -3.23 -6.99 7.48
CA LEU A 26 -2.06 -6.41 8.12
C LEU A 26 -2.34 -4.98 8.59
N HIS A 27 -2.65 -4.84 9.88
CA HIS A 27 -2.81 -3.58 10.59
C HIS A 27 -1.90 -3.52 11.82
N MET A 28 -1.75 -2.33 12.45
CA MET A 28 -0.85 -2.13 13.60
C MET A 28 -1.11 -3.11 14.76
N GLY A 29 -2.37 -3.46 15.04
CA GLY A 29 -2.70 -4.46 16.07
C GLY A 29 -2.19 -5.88 15.81
N ASN A 30 -1.79 -6.20 14.57
CA ASN A 30 -1.26 -7.51 14.18
C ASN A 30 0.28 -7.51 14.05
N ILE A 31 0.94 -6.42 14.44
CA ILE A 31 2.39 -6.23 14.36
C ILE A 31 2.94 -5.99 15.77
N TYR A 32 3.82 -6.87 16.23
CA TYR A 32 4.59 -6.66 17.45
C TYR A 32 5.96 -6.11 17.10
N VAL A 33 6.38 -5.09 17.85
CA VAL A 33 7.69 -4.44 17.73
C VAL A 33 8.50 -4.63 19.01
N ASP A 34 9.82 -4.51 18.88
CA ASP A 34 10.73 -4.52 20.03
C ASP A 34 10.45 -3.29 20.92
N PRO A 35 10.25 -3.44 22.25
CA PRO A 35 9.97 -2.31 23.13
C PRO A 35 11.15 -1.34 23.27
N GLU A 36 12.38 -1.81 23.04
CA GLU A 36 13.59 -0.98 23.09
C GLU A 36 13.93 -0.40 21.69
N GLU A 37 13.45 -1.03 20.62
CA GLU A 37 13.65 -0.60 19.22
C GLU A 37 12.36 -0.71 18.39
N CYS A 38 11.45 0.27 18.52
CA CYS A 38 10.11 0.22 17.89
C CYS A 38 10.11 0.11 16.36
N SER A 39 11.23 0.34 15.67
CA SER A 39 11.38 0.12 14.22
C SER A 39 11.54 -1.36 13.86
N LYS A 40 11.88 -2.21 14.82
CA LYS A 40 12.15 -3.63 14.61
C LYS A 40 10.89 -4.44 14.86
N ILE A 41 10.35 -5.04 13.80
CA ILE A 41 9.26 -6.00 13.89
C ILE A 41 9.79 -7.31 14.49
N VAL A 42 9.18 -7.78 15.57
CA VAL A 42 9.56 -9.03 16.26
C VAL A 42 8.58 -10.16 16.00
N SER A 43 7.31 -9.85 15.70
CA SER A 43 6.32 -10.85 15.35
C SER A 43 5.19 -10.26 14.53
N LEU A 44 4.63 -11.08 13.65
CA LEU A 44 3.32 -10.87 13.03
C LEU A 44 2.35 -11.91 13.60
N ILE A 45 1.07 -11.57 13.73
CA ILE A 45 0.03 -12.50 14.20
C ILE A 45 -1.18 -12.49 13.27
N ASP A 46 -2.22 -13.21 13.67
CA ASP A 46 -3.54 -13.23 13.01
C ASP A 46 -3.50 -13.78 11.57
N PHE A 47 -2.91 -14.96 11.41
CA PHE A 47 -2.80 -15.66 10.12
C PHE A 47 -4.05 -16.49 9.76
N GLN A 48 -5.08 -16.51 10.61
CA GLN A 48 -6.23 -17.41 10.48
C GLN A 48 -7.09 -17.18 9.23
N SER A 49 -7.04 -15.97 8.66
CA SER A 49 -7.83 -15.56 7.49
C SER A 49 -7.03 -15.59 6.18
N ILE A 50 -5.80 -16.09 6.19
CA ILE A 50 -4.92 -16.08 5.03
C ILE A 50 -5.27 -17.23 4.08
N MET A 51 -5.25 -16.93 2.78
CA MET A 51 -5.51 -17.89 1.72
C MET A 51 -4.35 -17.89 0.71
N VAL A 52 -4.22 -19.00 -0.02
CA VAL A 52 -3.36 -19.05 -1.21
C VAL A 52 -4.22 -18.69 -2.42
N LEU A 53 -4.00 -17.50 -2.97
CA LEU A 53 -4.72 -16.98 -4.13
C LEU A 53 -3.75 -16.34 -5.13
N PRO A 54 -4.16 -16.13 -6.39
CA PRO A 54 -3.49 -15.20 -7.29
C PRO A 54 -3.19 -13.86 -6.61
N ALA A 55 -1.94 -13.38 -6.68
CA ALA A 55 -1.54 -12.13 -6.05
C ALA A 55 -2.43 -10.94 -6.46
N PHE A 56 -2.85 -10.86 -7.73
CA PHE A 56 -3.70 -9.76 -8.20
C PHE A 56 -5.08 -9.68 -7.51
N LEU A 57 -5.58 -10.78 -6.92
CA LEU A 57 -6.85 -10.79 -6.19
C LEU A 57 -6.72 -10.24 -4.77
N GLN A 58 -5.54 -10.36 -4.15
CA GLN A 58 -5.34 -10.12 -2.72
C GLN A 58 -4.31 -9.04 -2.37
N ALA A 59 -3.32 -8.79 -3.23
CA ALA A 59 -2.25 -7.84 -2.98
C ALA A 59 -2.81 -6.42 -2.80
N GLN A 60 -2.65 -5.88 -1.60
CA GLN A 60 -3.21 -4.58 -1.22
C GLN A 60 -2.28 -3.83 -0.28
N TRP A 61 -2.51 -2.53 -0.18
CA TRP A 61 -1.85 -1.67 0.78
C TRP A 61 -2.17 -2.10 2.22
N PRO A 62 -1.16 -2.26 3.09
CA PRO A 62 -1.38 -2.30 4.53
C PRO A 62 -2.18 -1.07 4.95
N VAL A 63 -3.17 -1.23 5.84
CA VAL A 63 -4.15 -0.18 6.13
C VAL A 63 -3.49 1.14 6.56
N PHE A 64 -2.44 1.04 7.37
CA PHE A 64 -1.70 2.19 7.91
C PHE A 64 -0.72 2.84 6.92
N LEU A 65 -0.51 2.25 5.74
CA LEU A 65 0.33 2.81 4.67
C LEU A 65 -0.49 3.25 3.45
N LYS A 66 -1.83 3.12 3.52
CA LYS A 66 -2.69 3.57 2.43
C LYS A 66 -2.48 5.07 2.17
N PRO A 67 -2.39 5.50 0.90
CA PRO A 67 -2.38 6.90 0.56
C PRO A 67 -3.58 7.64 1.18
N PRO A 68 -3.40 8.86 1.68
CA PRO A 68 -4.50 9.65 2.24
C PRO A 68 -5.57 9.94 1.18
N GLN A 69 -6.84 9.84 1.55
CA GLN A 69 -7.97 10.17 0.66
C GLN A 69 -8.09 11.70 0.54
N GLY A 70 -8.35 12.20 -0.67
CA GLY A 70 -8.51 13.64 -0.92
C GLY A 70 -7.21 14.44 -1.02
N TYR A 71 -6.05 13.79 -0.82
CA TYR A 71 -4.75 14.35 -1.14
C TYR A 71 -4.43 14.06 -2.62
N ASP A 72 -3.71 14.96 -3.30
CA ASP A 72 -3.24 14.73 -4.69
C ASP A 72 -2.09 13.73 -4.72
N TYR A 73 -2.38 12.50 -4.30
CA TYR A 73 -1.44 11.40 -4.30
C TYR A 73 -1.29 10.85 -5.70
N VAL A 74 -0.19 11.20 -6.35
CA VAL A 74 0.17 10.63 -7.64
C VAL A 74 0.83 9.26 -7.45
N LYS A 75 0.16 8.20 -7.92
CA LYS A 75 0.72 6.84 -7.95
C LYS A 75 1.89 6.73 -8.93
N GLY A 76 2.79 5.80 -8.65
CA GLY A 76 3.99 5.52 -9.42
C GLY A 76 5.25 6.20 -8.89
N LEU A 77 6.39 5.84 -9.47
CA LEU A 77 7.74 6.31 -9.09
C LEU A 77 8.06 7.70 -9.66
N VAL A 78 7.08 8.58 -9.64
CA VAL A 78 7.26 9.98 -9.97
C VAL A 78 7.51 10.74 -8.68
N GLN A 79 8.34 11.78 -8.76
CA GLN A 79 8.49 12.72 -7.66
C GLN A 79 7.17 13.46 -7.52
N SER A 80 6.36 12.99 -6.57
CA SER A 80 5.09 13.60 -6.25
C SER A 80 5.33 14.98 -5.66
N SER A 81 4.49 15.95 -6.03
CA SER A 81 4.38 17.27 -5.42
C SER A 81 3.77 17.19 -4.01
N GLN A 82 4.25 16.24 -3.19
CA GLN A 82 3.89 16.06 -1.77
C GLN A 82 4.43 17.24 -0.98
N ARG A 83 3.74 18.38 -1.13
CA ARG A 83 4.02 19.62 -0.43
C ARG A 83 2.84 19.90 0.48
N LEU A 84 3.10 20.62 1.55
CA LEU A 84 2.03 21.24 2.31
C LEU A 84 1.23 22.17 1.38
N PRO A 85 -0.05 22.40 1.67
CA PRO A 85 -0.85 23.39 0.93
C PRO A 85 -0.13 24.74 0.86
N ASP A 86 -0.24 25.44 -0.26
CA ASP A 86 0.41 26.75 -0.45
C ASP A 86 -0.07 27.79 0.59
N ASP A 87 -1.27 27.62 1.12
CA ASP A 87 -1.91 28.45 2.14
C ASP A 87 -1.71 27.94 3.59
N PHE A 88 -0.83 26.95 3.81
CA PHE A 88 -0.64 26.29 5.10
C PHE A 88 -0.46 27.27 6.27
N ASP A 89 0.34 28.33 6.10
CA ASP A 89 0.61 29.31 7.15
C ASP A 89 -0.63 30.09 7.58
N SER A 90 -1.63 30.20 6.69
CA SER A 90 -2.88 30.92 6.90
C SER A 90 -3.99 30.07 7.53
N LEU A 91 -3.76 28.75 7.66
CA LEU A 91 -4.70 27.83 8.29
C LEU A 91 -4.74 28.00 9.81
N ASP A 92 -5.87 27.63 10.42
CA ASP A 92 -5.96 27.47 11.87
C ASP A 92 -5.15 26.25 12.36
N GLU A 93 -4.93 26.14 13.67
CA GLU A 93 -4.09 25.09 14.25
C GLU A 93 -4.64 23.67 14.03
N GLU A 94 -5.97 23.50 14.01
CA GLU A 94 -6.58 22.20 13.75
C GLU A 94 -6.35 21.77 12.29
N CYS A 95 -6.55 22.68 11.34
CA CYS A 95 -6.31 22.48 9.92
C CYS A 95 -4.81 22.25 9.63
N LYS A 96 -3.90 22.96 10.30
CA LYS A 96 -2.45 22.73 10.21
C LYS A 96 -2.08 21.33 10.67
N SER A 97 -2.60 20.91 11.82
CA SER A 97 -2.38 19.56 12.35
C SER A 97 -2.86 18.48 11.38
N ALA A 98 -4.06 18.64 10.83
CA ALA A 98 -4.61 17.73 9.84
C ALA A 98 -3.77 17.69 8.54
N ALA A 99 -3.33 18.85 8.05
CA ALA A 99 -2.48 18.94 6.85
C ALA A 99 -1.12 18.27 7.06
N LEU A 100 -0.50 18.44 8.23
CA LEU A 100 0.74 17.76 8.60
C LEU A 100 0.56 16.23 8.66
N GLN A 101 -0.53 15.77 9.28
CA GLN A 101 -0.84 14.35 9.37
C GLN A 101 -1.04 13.72 7.98
N GLN A 102 -1.78 14.38 7.10
CA GLN A 102 -1.97 13.92 5.71
C GLN A 102 -0.65 13.90 4.95
N TRP A 103 0.19 14.93 5.13
CA TRP A 103 1.49 15.00 4.49
C TRP A 103 2.44 13.89 4.97
N ASP A 104 2.46 13.59 6.27
CA ASP A 104 3.22 12.47 6.83
C ASP A 104 2.73 11.12 6.30
N GLN A 105 1.42 10.92 6.23
CA GLN A 105 0.84 9.72 5.64
C GLN A 105 1.20 9.57 4.14
N ALA A 106 1.18 10.66 3.38
CA ALA A 106 1.57 10.65 1.97
C ALA A 106 3.05 10.28 1.78
N LYS A 107 3.94 10.81 2.63
CA LYS A 107 5.37 10.45 2.61
C LYS A 107 5.58 8.96 2.92
N LEU A 108 4.93 8.43 3.95
CA LEU A 108 5.00 7.01 4.30
C LEU A 108 4.46 6.12 3.17
N ALA A 109 3.32 6.49 2.58
CA ALA A 109 2.75 5.75 1.45
C ALA A 109 3.70 5.72 0.25
N LYS A 110 4.36 6.84 -0.07
CA LYS A 110 5.34 6.91 -1.16
C LYS A 110 6.59 6.09 -0.88
N ALA A 111 7.11 6.17 0.35
CA ALA A 111 8.23 5.34 0.77
C ALA A 111 7.90 3.86 0.60
N TYR A 112 6.72 3.42 1.04
CA TYR A 112 6.26 2.06 0.84
C TYR A 112 6.10 1.69 -0.64
N GLU A 113 5.52 2.55 -1.47
CA GLU A 113 5.39 2.30 -2.92
C GLU A 113 6.75 2.07 -3.59
N VAL A 114 7.73 2.91 -3.24
CA VAL A 114 9.10 2.81 -3.76
C VAL A 114 9.80 1.55 -3.25
N SER A 115 9.79 1.29 -1.94
CA SER A 115 10.37 0.06 -1.36
C SER A 115 9.73 -1.18 -1.94
N ASN A 116 8.40 -1.23 -2.03
CA ASN A 116 7.68 -2.36 -2.62
C ASN A 116 8.08 -2.56 -4.09
N TYR A 117 8.26 -1.50 -4.89
CA TYR A 117 8.74 -1.64 -6.27
C TYR A 117 10.19 -2.18 -6.37
N LEU A 118 11.07 -1.72 -5.48
CA LEU A 118 12.49 -2.07 -5.49
C LEU A 118 12.75 -3.47 -4.94
N GLU A 119 12.07 -3.84 -3.86
CA GLU A 119 12.32 -5.05 -3.07
C GLU A 119 11.34 -6.18 -3.43
N ASP A 120 10.09 -5.87 -3.78
CA ASP A 120 9.07 -6.86 -4.19
C ASP A 120 8.25 -6.38 -5.41
N ARG A 121 8.94 -6.33 -6.55
CA ARG A 121 8.35 -5.93 -7.83
C ARG A 121 7.11 -6.76 -8.20
N ALA A 122 7.03 -8.01 -7.76
CA ALA A 122 5.89 -8.87 -8.05
C ALA A 122 4.64 -8.38 -7.29
N ALA A 123 4.77 -8.12 -5.98
CA ALA A 123 3.71 -7.55 -5.17
C ALA A 123 3.29 -6.16 -5.65
N HIS A 124 4.26 -5.29 -5.96
CA HIS A 124 3.98 -3.96 -6.53
C HIS A 124 3.12 -4.06 -7.80
N ASN A 125 3.50 -4.93 -8.73
CA ASN A 125 2.75 -5.09 -9.98
C ASN A 125 1.36 -5.67 -9.74
N ALA A 126 1.25 -6.68 -8.85
CA ALA A 126 -0.03 -7.29 -8.50
C ALA A 126 -1.01 -6.28 -7.88
N MET A 127 -0.53 -5.42 -6.98
CA MET A 127 -1.32 -4.39 -6.30
C MET A 127 -1.84 -3.30 -7.25
N ASN A 128 -1.16 -3.05 -8.37
CA ASN A 128 -1.50 -2.01 -9.33
C ASN A 128 -2.33 -2.52 -10.53
N ILE A 129 -2.73 -3.79 -10.53
CA ILE A 129 -3.70 -4.30 -11.51
C ILE A 129 -5.07 -3.68 -11.22
N PRO A 130 -5.75 -3.09 -12.23
CA PRO A 130 -7.09 -2.55 -12.05
C PRO A 130 -8.05 -3.61 -11.49
N ARG A 131 -8.76 -3.25 -10.41
CA ARG A 131 -9.82 -4.08 -9.83
C ARG A 131 -11.16 -3.65 -10.46
N LEU A 132 -11.97 -4.63 -10.85
CA LEU A 132 -13.34 -4.43 -11.35
C LEU A 132 -14.30 -4.18 -10.19
#